data_AF-U7UZL2-F1
#
_entry.id   AF-U7UZL2-F1
#
_cell.length_a   1.000
_cell.length_b   1.000
_cell.length_c   1.000
_cell.angle_alpha   90.00
_cell.angle_beta   90.00
_cell.angle_gamma   90.00
#
_symmetry.space_group_name_H-M   'P 1'
#
loop_
_entity.id
_entity.type
_entity.pdbx_description
1 polymer ?
#
loop_
_entity_poly.entity_id
_entity_poly.type
_entity_poly.pdbx_seq_one_letter_code
_entity_poly.pdbx_strand_id
1 'polypeptide(L)'
;MQKTIQLFLMDGDATGRIKASLTNWTGLVYSLPRTHLEQSKRERKELHSTGVYFLLSKSEENNQDIIYIGQAGERENGKGLLGRIEEHERSKEFWNRAILVLTSNNSFGATDITYLERS
;
A
#
# COMPACT_ATOMS: atom_id res chain seq x y z
N MET A 1 22.43 15.99 5.19
CA MET A 1 21.31 16.56 4.42
C MET A 1 20.02 16.27 5.17
N GLN A 2 19.14 17.24 5.37
CA GLN A 2 17.84 17.04 6.02
C GLN A 2 16.77 16.81 4.94
N LYS A 3 15.77 15.97 5.21
CA LYS A 3 14.61 15.76 4.33
C LYS A 3 13.32 15.92 5.14
N THR A 4 12.33 16.56 4.54
CA THR A 4 11.00 16.72 5.14
C THR A 4 10.07 15.63 4.63
N ILE A 5 9.41 14.93 5.56
CA ILE A 5 8.30 14.03 5.26
C ILE A 5 7.01 14.82 5.40
N GLN A 6 6.20 14.82 4.34
CA GLN A 6 4.84 15.35 4.38
C GLN A 6 3.88 14.20 4.65
N LEU A 7 3.11 14.31 5.73
CA LEU A 7 2.00 13.40 6.05
C LEU A 7 0.68 14.12 5.79
N PHE A 8 -0.13 13.54 4.92
CA PHE A 8 -1.48 13.99 4.63
C PHE A 8 -2.48 13.02 5.28
N LEU A 9 -3.10 13.47 6.37
CA LEU A 9 -4.15 12.75 7.08
C LEU A 9 -5.46 12.94 6.32
N MET A 10 -5.89 11.93 5.56
CA MET A 10 -7.02 12.09 4.63
C MET A 10 -8.34 12.24 5.36
N ASP A 11 -8.44 11.62 6.54
CA ASP A 11 -9.65 11.58 7.35
C ASP A 11 -9.58 12.58 8.52
N GLY A 12 -8.52 13.39 8.60
CA GLY A 12 -8.31 14.38 9.66
C GLY A 12 -7.70 13.83 10.95
N ASP A 13 -7.55 12.51 11.07
CA ASP A 13 -6.92 11.84 12.22
C ASP A 13 -5.78 10.90 11.80
N ALA A 14 -4.90 10.57 12.74
CA ALA A 14 -3.71 9.73 12.50
C ALA A 14 -4.00 8.22 12.53
N THR A 15 -5.23 7.81 12.85
CA THR A 15 -5.66 6.41 12.87
C THR A 15 -6.28 6.00 11.53
N GLY A 16 -6.81 6.95 10.76
CA GLY A 16 -7.38 6.78 9.43
C GLY A 16 -6.35 6.54 8.33
N ARG A 17 -6.70 6.98 7.11
CA ARG A 17 -5.85 6.86 5.91
C ARG A 17 -4.82 7.98 5.88
N ILE A 18 -3.57 7.60 5.66
CA ILE A 18 -2.45 8.53 5.58
C ILE A 18 -1.75 8.37 4.24
N LYS A 19 -1.40 9.49 3.61
CA LYS A 19 -0.43 9.53 2.51
C LYS A 19 0.85 10.21 2.99
N ALA A 20 1.99 9.58 2.75
CA ALA A 20 3.30 10.13 3.00
C ALA A 20 4.05 10.38 1.68
N SER A 21 4.82 11.47 1.63
CA SER A 21 5.69 11.82 0.51
C SER A 21 6.92 12.60 0.97
N LEU A 22 7.96 12.63 0.14
CA LEU A 22 9.16 13.45 0.34
C LEU A 22 9.28 14.48 -0.78
N THR A 23 9.78 15.68 -0.48
CA THR A 23 10.09 16.67 -1.51
C THR A 23 11.17 16.13 -2.47
N ASN A 24 10.97 16.33 -3.77
CA ASN A 24 11.86 15.86 -4.85
C ASN A 24 12.03 14.32 -4.93
N TRP A 25 11.07 13.56 -4.42
CA TRP A 25 10.98 12.11 -4.61
C TRP A 25 9.61 11.76 -5.16
N THR A 26 9.56 10.93 -6.20
CA THR A 26 8.29 10.51 -6.81
C THR A 26 7.58 9.43 -6.00
N GLY A 27 8.24 8.84 -5.00
CA GLY A 27 7.63 7.81 -4.17
C GLY A 27 6.49 8.36 -3.30
N LEU A 28 5.40 7.60 -3.27
CA LEU A 28 4.25 7.80 -2.42
C LEU A 28 4.05 6.56 -1.55
N VAL A 29 3.74 6.79 -0.29
CA VAL A 29 3.38 5.72 0.65
C VAL A 29 2.00 5.98 1.19
N TYR A 30 1.12 4.98 1.13
CA TYR A 30 -0.22 5.06 1.69
C TYR A 30 -0.32 4.08 2.85
N SER A 31 -0.84 4.54 3.99
CA SER A 31 -1.22 3.68 5.11
C SER A 31 -2.74 3.65 5.19
N LEU A 32 -3.32 2.47 4.99
CA LEU A 32 -4.76 2.28 4.93
C LEU A 32 -5.21 1.29 6.01
N PRO A 33 -6.06 1.70 6.96
CA PRO A 33 -6.77 0.74 7.80
C PRO A 33 -7.63 -0.17 6.94
N ARG A 34 -7.74 -1.45 7.30
CA ARG A 34 -8.61 -2.41 6.59
C ARG A 34 -10.04 -1.92 6.44
N THR A 35 -10.58 -1.29 7.49
CA THR A 35 -11.92 -0.69 7.52
C THR A 35 -12.15 0.41 6.48
N HIS A 36 -11.08 1.02 5.95
CA HIS A 36 -11.15 2.12 4.99
C HIS A 36 -10.81 1.68 3.55
N LEU A 37 -10.69 0.38 3.29
CA LEU A 37 -10.30 -0.15 1.97
C LEU A 37 -11.31 0.23 0.87
N GLU A 38 -12.61 0.01 1.12
CA GLU A 38 -13.67 0.35 0.15
C GLU A 38 -13.76 1.84 -0.15
N GLN A 39 -13.54 2.69 0.86
CA GLN A 39 -13.49 4.13 0.66
C GLN A 39 -12.26 4.53 -0.17
N SER A 40 -11.10 3.96 0.13
CA SER A 40 -9.85 4.20 -0.61
C SER A 40 -10.00 3.83 -2.08
N LYS A 41 -10.64 2.69 -2.37
CA LYS A 41 -10.95 2.25 -3.74
C LYS A 41 -11.78 3.25 -4.53
N ARG A 42 -12.79 3.85 -3.89
CA ARG A 42 -13.64 4.85 -4.56
C ARG A 42 -12.91 6.16 -4.83
N GLU A 43 -12.02 6.57 -3.93
CA GLU A 43 -11.46 7.92 -3.89
C GLU A 43 -10.02 8.04 -4.40
N ARG A 44 -9.29 6.92 -4.59
CA ARG A 44 -7.85 6.90 -4.86
C ARG A 44 -7.51 5.99 -6.04
N LYS A 45 -7.79 6.49 -7.25
CA LYS A 45 -7.53 5.77 -8.50
C LYS A 45 -6.05 5.44 -8.70
N GLU A 46 -5.14 6.25 -8.14
CA GLU A 46 -3.71 6.01 -8.18
C GLU A 46 -3.29 4.70 -7.50
N LEU A 47 -4.09 4.15 -6.58
CA LEU A 47 -3.78 2.88 -5.92
C LEU A 47 -4.06 1.66 -6.81
N HIS A 48 -4.45 1.89 -8.06
CA HIS A 48 -4.56 0.86 -9.10
C HIS A 48 -3.27 0.75 -9.94
N SER A 49 -2.24 1.54 -9.62
CA SER A 49 -0.91 1.51 -10.23
C SER A 49 -0.07 0.30 -9.81
N THR A 50 1.05 0.12 -10.52
CA THR A 50 2.11 -0.82 -10.16
C THR A 50 2.81 -0.40 -8.87
N GLY A 51 3.14 -1.36 -8.02
CA GLY A 51 3.98 -1.14 -6.85
C GLY A 51 4.07 -2.33 -5.90
N VAL A 52 4.36 -2.02 -4.64
CA VAL A 52 4.60 -2.99 -3.56
C VAL A 52 3.64 -2.69 -2.42
N TYR A 53 3.18 -3.73 -1.73
CA TYR A 53 2.31 -3.57 -0.56
C TYR A 53 2.75 -4.47 0.60
N PHE A 54 2.39 -4.03 1.80
CA PHE A 54 2.64 -4.71 3.06
C PHE A 54 1.29 -4.87 3.76
N LEU A 55 0.97 -6.08 4.20
CA LEU A 55 -0.19 -6.32 5.05
C LEU A 55 0.32 -6.60 6.46
N LEU A 56 -0.04 -5.72 7.39
CA LEU A 56 0.37 -5.79 8.78
C LEU A 56 -0.70 -6.51 9.58
N SER A 57 -0.28 -7.51 10.34
CA SER A 57 -1.12 -8.32 11.22
C SER A 57 -0.44 -8.59 12.56
N LYS A 58 -1.19 -9.20 13.47
CA LYS A 58 -0.70 -9.71 14.75
C LYS A 58 -0.98 -11.21 14.81
N SER A 59 -0.02 -11.99 15.27
CA SER A 59 -0.23 -13.40 15.58
C SER A 59 -1.26 -13.57 16.69
N GLU A 60 -2.26 -14.44 16.50
CA GLU A 60 -3.25 -14.76 17.54
C GLU A 60 -2.62 -15.51 18.72
N GLU A 61 -1.56 -16.28 18.49
CA GLU A 61 -0.94 -17.14 19.52
C GLU A 61 -0.03 -16.36 20.48
N ASN A 62 0.72 -15.37 19.96
CA ASN A 62 1.79 -14.72 20.72
C ASN A 62 1.84 -13.19 20.55
N ASN A 63 0.88 -12.59 19.85
CA ASN A 63 0.76 -11.14 19.60
C ASN A 63 2.01 -10.50 18.94
N GLN A 64 2.83 -11.30 18.27
CA GLN A 64 3.95 -10.79 17.47
C GLN A 64 3.46 -10.12 16.19
N ASP A 65 4.20 -9.08 15.75
CA ASP A 65 3.94 -8.43 14.47
C ASP A 65 4.30 -9.35 13.32
N ILE A 66 3.36 -9.54 12.41
CA ILE A 66 3.55 -10.28 11.16
C ILE A 66 3.36 -9.30 10.01
N ILE A 67 4.24 -9.38 9.02
CA ILE A 67 4.19 -8.57 7.81
C ILE A 67 4.22 -9.50 6.61
N TYR A 68 3.14 -9.51 5.83
CA TYR A 68 3.13 -10.08 4.49
C TYR A 68 3.58 -9.00 3.50
N ILE A 69 4.50 -9.34 2.60
CA ILE A 69 5.00 -8.44 1.56
C ILE A 69 4.59 -9.01 0.21
N GLY A 70 3.94 -8.19 -0.60
CA GLY A 70 3.54 -8.57 -1.94
C GLY A 70 3.76 -7.45 -2.95
N GLN A 71 3.67 -7.81 -4.22
CA GLN A 71 3.81 -6.89 -5.34
C GLN A 71 2.59 -6.95 -6.26
N ALA A 72 2.31 -5.85 -6.95
CA ALA A 72 1.22 -5.75 -7.90
C ALA A 72 1.67 -4.95 -9.12
N GLY A 73 1.52 -5.53 -10.31
CA GLY A 73 1.57 -4.78 -11.56
C GLY A 73 0.19 -4.21 -11.88
N GLU A 74 0.17 -3.06 -12.55
CA GLU A 74 -1.05 -2.56 -13.22
C GLU A 74 -1.53 -3.62 -14.23
N ARG A 75 -2.82 -3.95 -14.18
CA ARG A 75 -3.46 -4.96 -15.02
C ARG A 75 -4.43 -4.27 -15.98
N GLU A 76 -4.69 -4.86 -17.16
CA GLU A 76 -5.65 -4.33 -18.14
C GLU A 76 -7.06 -4.11 -17.57
N ASN A 77 -7.44 -4.88 -16.55
CA ASN A 77 -8.71 -4.74 -15.84
C ASN A 77 -8.71 -3.63 -14.77
N GLY A 78 -7.66 -2.82 -14.71
CA GLY A 78 -7.50 -1.73 -13.75
C GLY A 78 -7.26 -2.20 -12.31
N LYS A 79 -6.86 -3.45 -12.07
CA LYS A 79 -6.62 -3.98 -10.72
C LYS A 79 -5.12 -4.11 -10.42
N GLY A 80 -4.47 -2.99 -10.08
CA GLY A 80 -3.11 -2.97 -9.53
C GLY A 80 -3.08 -3.28 -8.02
N LEU A 81 -2.40 -2.44 -7.23
CA LEU A 81 -2.20 -2.67 -5.79
C LEU A 81 -3.48 -2.96 -5.00
N LEU A 82 -4.51 -2.13 -5.13
CA LEU A 82 -5.78 -2.36 -4.43
C LEU A 82 -6.43 -3.70 -4.82
N GLY A 83 -6.33 -4.10 -6.07
CA GLY A 83 -6.88 -5.36 -6.54
C GLY A 83 -6.26 -6.58 -5.86
N ARG A 84 -4.95 -6.54 -5.59
CA ARG A 84 -4.26 -7.59 -4.82
C ARG A 84 -4.71 -7.60 -3.36
N ILE A 85 -4.81 -6.43 -2.72
CA ILE A 85 -5.27 -6.35 -1.33
C ILE A 85 -6.70 -6.90 -1.19
N GLU A 86 -7.57 -6.65 -2.17
CA GLU A 86 -8.92 -7.24 -2.20
C GLU A 86 -8.90 -8.77 -2.37
N GLU A 87 -7.93 -9.35 -3.09
CA GLU A 87 -7.77 -10.80 -3.18
C GLU A 87 -7.47 -11.38 -1.78
N HIS A 88 -6.63 -10.72 -0.98
CA HIS A 88 -6.34 -11.09 0.41
C HIS A 88 -7.52 -10.88 1.36
N GLU A 89 -8.32 -9.83 1.15
CA GLU A 89 -9.55 -9.60 1.92
C GLU A 89 -10.52 -10.79 1.79
N ARG A 90 -10.61 -11.38 0.59
CA ARG A 90 -11.47 -12.54 0.31
C ARG A 90 -10.91 -13.86 0.81
N SER A 91 -9.58 -14.01 0.89
CA SER A 91 -8.93 -15.25 1.37
C SER A 91 -8.92 -15.38 2.90
N LYS A 92 -9.51 -14.42 3.64
CA LYS A 92 -9.64 -14.38 5.10
C LYS A 92 -8.31 -14.32 5.87
N GLU A 93 -7.24 -13.83 5.26
CA GLU A 93 -6.02 -13.52 6.02
C GLU A 93 -6.27 -12.33 6.97
N PHE A 94 -5.91 -12.49 8.23
CA PHE A 94 -6.22 -11.52 9.29
C PHE A 94 -5.17 -10.40 9.29
N TRP A 95 -5.29 -9.43 8.39
CA TRP A 95 -4.51 -8.19 8.40
C TRP A 95 -5.35 -7.01 8.91
N ASN A 96 -4.70 -6.03 9.54
CA ASN A 96 -5.32 -4.87 10.15
C ASN A 96 -5.07 -3.57 9.38
N ARG A 97 -3.90 -3.48 8.73
CA ARG A 97 -3.47 -2.28 8.01
C ARG A 97 -2.64 -2.66 6.79
N ALA A 98 -2.88 -1.97 5.69
CA ALA A 98 -2.10 -2.09 4.47
C ALA A 98 -1.18 -0.87 4.33
N ILE A 99 0.08 -1.10 3.99
CA ILE A 99 1.01 -0.05 3.51
C ILE A 99 1.22 -0.27 2.02
N LEU A 100 0.95 0.74 1.19
CA LEU A 100 1.13 0.66 -0.25
C LEU A 100 2.23 1.63 -0.67
N VAL A 101 3.15 1.17 -1.51
CA VAL A 101 4.25 1.97 -2.06
C VAL A 101 4.12 2.00 -3.58
N LEU A 102 3.98 3.20 -4.11
CA LEU A 102 3.82 3.49 -5.53
C LEU A 102 4.54 4.79 -5.88
N THR A 103 4.45 5.23 -7.13
CA THR A 103 5.05 6.49 -7.59
C THR A 103 3.98 7.44 -8.10
N SER A 104 4.18 8.74 -7.90
CA SER A 104 3.25 9.81 -8.30
C SER A 104 3.06 9.91 -9.81
N ASN A 105 3.99 9.37 -10.58
CA ASN A 105 4.00 9.35 -12.04
C ASN A 105 3.87 7.94 -12.64
N ASN A 106 3.47 6.94 -11.82
CA ASN A 106 3.31 5.54 -12.23
C ASN A 106 4.56 4.98 -12.96
N SER A 107 5.75 5.35 -12.49
CA SER A 107 7.02 4.98 -13.13
C SER A 107 7.51 3.57 -12.78
N PHE A 108 6.83 2.84 -11.90
CA PHE A 108 7.20 1.46 -11.60
C PHE A 108 6.75 0.53 -12.73
N GLY A 109 7.71 -0.16 -13.34
CA GLY A 109 7.48 -1.27 -14.26
C GLY A 109 7.60 -2.63 -13.56
N ALA A 110 7.29 -3.70 -14.31
CA ALA A 110 7.38 -5.08 -13.81
C ALA A 110 8.80 -5.42 -13.30
N THR A 111 9.84 -4.93 -13.96
CA THR A 111 11.23 -5.17 -13.57
C THR A 111 11.58 -4.51 -12.24
N ASP A 112 11.04 -3.32 -11.96
CA ASP A 112 11.32 -2.57 -10.73
C ASP A 112 10.77 -3.28 -9.49
N ILE A 113 9.55 -3.83 -9.59
CA ILE A 113 8.91 -4.53 -8.46
C ILE A 113 9.48 -5.94 -8.27
N THR A 114 9.84 -6.63 -9.36
CA THR A 114 10.35 -8.01 -9.31
C THR A 114 11.77 -8.09 -8.72
N TYR A 115 12.51 -6.98 -8.68
CA TYR A 115 13.84 -6.95 -8.06
C TYR A 115 13.80 -7.30 -6.55
N LEU A 116 12.66 -7.12 -5.88
CA LEU A 116 12.49 -7.53 -4.49
C LEU A 116 12.51 -9.05 -4.28
N GLU A 117 12.36 -9.85 -5.33
CA GLU A 117 12.36 -11.32 -5.27
C GLU A 117 13.68 -11.96 -5.75
N ARG A 118 14.65 -11.17 -6.27
CA ARG A 118 15.95 -11.69 -6.70
C ARG A 118 17.00 -11.60 -5.59
N SER A 119 17.05 -12.66 -4.77
CA SER A 119 18.19 -13.00 -3.90
C SER A 119 19.07 -14.07 -4.53
#